data_AF-K3WKY6-F1
#
_entry.id   AF-K3WKY6-F1
#
_cell.length_a   1.000
_cell.length_b   1.000
_cell.length_c   1.000
_cell.angle_alpha   90.00
_cell.angle_beta   90.00
_cell.angle_gamma   90.00
#
_symmetry.space_group_name_H-M   'P 1'
#
loop_
_entity.id
_entity.type
_entity.pdbx_description
1 polymer ?
#
loop_
_entity_poly.entity_id
_entity_poly.type
_entity_poly.pdbx_seq_one_letter_code
_entity_poly.pdbx_strand_id
1 'polypeptide(L)' 'MAAPAKMRLRSEKHLANITKRGMVSKPEKNESGYGVGPVLLGFFVFVLVGSSVIQILRTAQMGV' A
#
# COMPACT_ATOMS: atom_id res chain seq x y z
N MET A 1 -30.25 -4.16 49.19
CA MET A 1 -28.98 -3.43 49.00
C MET A 1 -28.87 -3.04 47.53
N ALA A 2 -29.16 -1.78 47.18
CA ALA A 2 -29.09 -1.32 45.79
C ALA A 2 -27.63 -1.12 45.40
N ALA A 3 -27.18 -1.75 44.32
CA ALA A 3 -25.85 -1.51 43.78
C ALA A 3 -25.66 0.00 43.49
N PRO A 4 -24.50 0.59 43.82
CA PRO A 4 -24.28 2.02 43.62
C PRO A 4 -24.45 2.37 42.14
N ALA A 5 -25.07 3.51 41.84
CA ALA A 5 -25.43 3.93 40.49
C ALA A 5 -24.26 3.84 39.48
N LYS A 6 -23.03 4.11 39.96
CA LYS A 6 -21.79 4.00 39.18
C LYS A 6 -21.50 2.57 38.70
N MET A 7 -21.85 1.55 39.49
CA MET A 7 -21.63 0.15 39.15
C MET A 7 -22.60 -0.33 38.07
N ARG A 8 -23.84 0.17 38.08
CA ARG A 8 -24.85 -0.11 37.04
C ARG A 8 -24.41 0.42 35.68
N LEU A 9 -23.99 1.69 35.62
CA LEU A 9 -23.46 2.34 34.41
C LEU A 9 -22.24 1.59 33.84
N ARG A 10 -21.37 1.06 34.70
CA ARG A 10 -20.21 0.27 34.28
C ARG A 10 -20.62 -1.07 33.66
N SER A 11 -21.62 -1.72 34.25
CA SER A 11 -22.16 -2.99 33.75
C SER A 11 -22.86 -2.80 32.39
N GLU A 12 -23.63 -1.73 32.22
CA GLU A 12 -24.31 -1.41 30.96
C GLU A 12 -23.30 -1.15 29.82
N LYS A 13 -22.24 -0.38 30.09
CA LYS A 13 -21.14 -0.16 29.13
C LYS A 13 -20.40 -1.45 28.78
N HIS A 14 -20.19 -2.31 29.76
CA HIS A 14 -19.55 -3.60 29.54
C HIS A 14 -20.41 -4.47 28.61
N LEU A 15 -21.70 -4.65 28.94
CA LEU A 15 -22.65 -5.44 28.16
C LEU A 15 -22.76 -4.95 26.70
N ALA A 16 -22.80 -3.63 26.48
CA ALA A 16 -22.88 -3.03 25.14
C ALA A 16 -21.65 -3.29 24.24
N ASN A 17 -20.52 -3.71 24.83
CA ASN A 17 -19.28 -3.99 24.11
C ASN A 17 -18.97 -5.50 24.01
N ILE A 18 -19.75 -6.39 24.66
CA ILE A 18 -19.53 -7.85 24.60
C ILE A 18 -19.75 -8.38 23.18
N THR A 19 -20.78 -7.89 22.48
CA THR A 19 -21.10 -8.29 21.10
C THR A 19 -20.20 -7.64 20.04
N LYS A 20 -19.42 -6.62 20.43
CA LYS A 20 -18.45 -5.94 19.54
C LYS A 20 -17.09 -6.64 19.49
N ARG A 21 -16.93 -7.78 20.17
CA ARG A 21 -15.72 -8.62 20.08
C ARG A 21 -15.59 -9.13 18.65
N GLY A 22 -14.48 -8.78 17.98
CA GLY A 22 -14.14 -9.28 16.65
C GLY A 22 -14.28 -8.28 15.50
N MET A 23 -14.85 -7.08 15.72
CA MET A 23 -14.82 -6.00 14.72
C MET A 23 -13.51 -5.21 14.78
N VAL A 24 -12.37 -5.90 14.68
CA VAL A 24 -11.11 -5.24 14.33
C VAL A 24 -11.07 -5.22 12.81
N SER A 25 -11.15 -4.02 12.22
CA SER A 25 -10.91 -3.86 10.78
C SER A 25 -9.65 -4.61 10.41
N LYS A 26 -9.81 -5.68 9.64
CA LYS A 26 -8.69 -6.40 9.06
C LYS A 26 -7.99 -5.40 8.15
N PRO A 27 -6.66 -5.19 8.26
CA PRO A 27 -5.98 -4.33 7.31
C PRO A 27 -6.26 -4.90 5.93
N GLU A 28 -6.87 -4.09 5.06
CA GLU A 28 -7.00 -4.40 3.64
C GLU A 28 -5.58 -4.69 3.17
N LYS A 29 -5.32 -5.96 2.84
CA LYS A 29 -4.05 -6.39 2.28
C LYS A 29 -4.01 -5.75 0.90
N ASN A 30 -3.53 -4.51 0.85
CA ASN A 30 -3.27 -3.77 -0.36
C ASN A 30 -2.32 -4.65 -1.17
N GLU A 31 -2.91 -5.36 -2.10
CA GLU A 31 -2.27 -6.08 -3.19
C GLU A 31 -1.66 -5.05 -4.12
N SER A 32 -0.72 -4.26 -3.60
CA SER A 32 0.19 -3.40 -4.33
C SER A 32 1.04 -4.26 -5.25
N GLY A 33 0.37 -4.74 -6.30
CA GLY A 33 0.92 -5.51 -7.40
C GLY A 33 2.05 -4.69 -7.96
N TYR A 34 3.25 -5.21 -7.73
CA TYR A 34 4.51 -4.77 -8.31
C TYR A 34 4.68 -3.24 -8.27
N GLY A 35 5.32 -2.75 -7.20
CA GLY A 35 5.72 -1.34 -7.02
C GLY A 35 6.61 -0.74 -8.12
N VAL A 36 6.84 -1.46 -9.21
CA VAL A 36 7.37 -0.93 -10.47
C VAL A 36 6.21 -0.30 -11.23
N GLY A 37 5.82 0.90 -10.82
CA GLY A 37 4.74 1.63 -11.46
C GLY A 37 4.99 1.87 -12.97
N PRO A 38 3.94 2.23 -13.73
CA PRO A 38 4.03 2.53 -15.16
C PRO A 38 5.15 3.51 -15.54
N VAL A 39 5.49 4.42 -14.61
CA VAL A 39 6.56 5.40 -14.76
C VAL A 39 7.95 4.74 -14.84
N LEU A 40 8.27 3.76 -13.99
CA LEU A 40 9.57 3.06 -14.05
C LEU A 40 9.69 2.18 -15.28
N LEU A 41 8.60 1.52 -15.69
CA LEU A 41 8.56 0.77 -16.95
C LEU A 41 8.79 1.70 -18.16
N GLY A 42 8.13 2.85 -18.21
CA GLY A 42 8.34 3.85 -19.24
C GLY A 42 9.77 4.39 -19.26
N PHE A 43 10.34 4.68 -18.09
CA PHE A 43 11.73 5.10 -17.95
C PHE A 43 12.71 4.03 -18.44
N PHE A 44 12.48 2.77 -18.08
CA PHE A 44 13.33 1.66 -18.49
C PHE A 44 13.36 1.49 -20.01
N VAL A 45 12.18 1.52 -20.67
CA VAL A 45 12.09 1.44 -22.13
C VAL A 45 12.73 2.65 -22.80
N PHE A 46 12.51 3.86 -22.27
CA PHE A 46 13.12 5.08 -22.80
C PHE A 46 14.65 5.02 -22.75
N VAL A 47 15.22 4.61 -21.63
CA VAL A 47 16.68 4.49 -21.46
C VAL A 47 17.25 3.40 -22.38
N LEU A 48 16.59 2.25 -22.49
CA LEU A 48 17.02 1.15 -23.37
C LEU A 48 17.06 1.57 -24.85
N VAL A 49 15.98 2.15 -25.37
CA VAL A 49 15.91 2.56 -26.78
C VAL A 49 16.78 3.79 -27.03
N GLY A 50 16.72 4.79 -26.14
CA GLY A 50 17.48 6.03 -26.27
C GLY A 50 18.99 5.82 -26.24
N SER A 51 19.47 4.93 -25.35
CA SER A 51 20.90 4.57 -25.32
C SER A 51 21.34 3.88 -26.61
N SER A 52 20.56 2.92 -27.11
CA SER A 52 20.85 2.19 -28.34
C SER A 52 20.95 3.12 -29.56
N VAL A 53 20.04 4.08 -29.71
CA VAL A 53 20.05 5.05 -30.82
C VAL A 53 21.28 5.93 -30.76
N ILE A 54 21.61 6.50 -29.59
CA ILE A 54 22.80 7.34 -29.42
C ILE A 54 24.07 6.51 -29.67
N GLN A 55 24.09 5.24 -29.24
CA GLN A 55 25.21 4.34 -29.45
C GLN A 55 25.42 4.07 -30.95
N ILE A 56 24.35 3.78 -31.71
CA ILE A 56 24.43 3.59 -33.17
C ILE A 56 24.92 4.85 -33.88
N LEU A 57 24.40 6.02 -33.50
CA LEU A 57 24.85 7.30 -34.08
C LEU A 57 26.34 7.55 -33.76
N ARG A 58 26.77 7.29 -32.53
CA ARG A 58 28.17 7.37 -32.14
C ARG A 58 29.03 6.35 -32.88
N THR A 59 28.60 5.12 -33.06
CA THR A 59 29.32 4.08 -33.82
C THR A 59 29.32 4.35 -35.33
N ALA A 60 28.35 5.11 -35.86
CA ALA A 60 28.37 5.54 -37.25
C ALA A 60 29.33 6.72 -37.47
N GLN A 61 29.42 7.64 -36.50
CA GLN A 61 30.36 8.76 -36.53
C GLN A 61 31.79 8.34 -36.18
N MET A 62 31.91 7.45 -35.20
CA MET A 62 33.10 6.69 -34.86
C MET A 62 32.96 5.34 -35.56
N GLY A 63 32.96 5.36 -36.90
CA GLY A 63 33.12 4.12 -37.67
C GLY A 63 34.27 3.29 -37.09
N VAL A 64 34.16 1.96 -37.17
CA VAL A 64 35.19 0.98 -36.76
C VAL A 64 36.59 1.58 -36.63
#